data_AF-A0A7X7FLX5-F1
#
_entry.id   AF-A0A7X7FLX5-F1
#
_cell.length_a   1.000
_cell.length_b   1.000
_cell.length_c   1.000
_cell.angle_alpha   90.00
_cell.angle_beta   90.00
_cell.angle_gamma   90.00
#
_symmetry.space_group_name_H-M   'P 1'
#
loop_
_entity.id
_entity.type
_entity.pdbx_description
1 polymer ?
#
loop_
_entity_poly.entity_id
_entity_poly.type
_entity_poly.pdbx_seq_one_letter_code
_entity_poly.pdbx_strand_id
1 'polypeptide(L)' 'KMAGSVPLQRIGSEEEITEAILFLLRSDFVTGQVIFVDGGFHMKGTVYGL' A
#
# COMPACT_ATOMS: atom_id res chain seq x y z
N LYS A 1 17.11 11.07 -0.02
CA LYS A 1 16.70 10.50 1.29
C LYS A 1 15.17 10.33 1.27
N MET A 2 14.64 9.19 0.82
CA MET A 2 13.18 8.97 0.70
C MET A 2 12.54 8.28 1.92
N ALA A 3 13.33 7.70 2.83
CA ALA A 3 12.79 7.01 4.00
C ALA A 3 12.06 7.96 4.98
N GLY A 4 12.56 9.19 5.15
CA GLY A 4 11.95 10.17 6.06
C GLY A 4 10.52 10.60 5.67
N SER A 5 10.13 10.38 4.40
CA SER A 5 8.79 10.73 3.90
C SER A 5 7.77 9.59 3.99
N VAL A 6 8.16 8.36 4.33
CA VAL A 6 7.23 7.22 4.47
C VAL A 6 6.94 6.97 5.95
N PRO A 7 5.68 6.87 6.41
CA PRO A 7 5.39 6.65 7.84
C PRO A 7 6.07 5.43 8.46
N LEU A 8 6.19 4.32 7.72
CA LEU A 8 6.96 3.14 8.17
C LEU A 8 8.48 3.32 8.14
N GLN A 9 9.00 4.48 7.73
CA GLN A 9 10.41 4.85 7.71
C GLN A 9 11.32 3.87 6.94
N ARG A 10 10.76 3.13 5.99
CA ARG A 10 11.49 2.20 5.12
C ARG A 10 10.85 2.11 3.74
N ILE A 11 11.63 1.62 2.79
CA ILE A 11 11.12 1.21 1.48
C ILE A 11 10.51 -0.19 1.64
N GLY A 12 9.35 -0.40 1.02
CA GLY A 12 8.72 -1.71 0.95
C GLY A 12 9.43 -2.64 -0.03
N SER A 13 9.23 -3.94 0.12
CA SER A 13 9.80 -4.93 -0.81
C SER A 13 8.76 -5.44 -1.81
N GLU A 14 9.23 -6.12 -2.85
CA GLU A 14 8.38 -6.73 -3.88
C GLU A 14 7.51 -7.87 -3.30
N GLU A 15 8.03 -8.56 -2.28
CA GLU A 15 7.31 -9.60 -1.55
C GLU A 15 6.09 -9.03 -0.81
N GLU A 16 6.21 -7.84 -0.22
CA GLU A 16 5.09 -7.19 0.47
C GLU A 16 3.97 -6.80 -0.49
N ILE A 17 4.31 -6.41 -1.72
CA ILE A 17 3.32 -6.18 -2.79
C ILE A 17 2.65 -7.50 -3.18
N THR A 18 3.44 -8.56 -3.34
CA THR A 18 2.94 -9.89 -3.74
C THR A 18 1.96 -10.45 -2.71
N GLU A 19 2.26 -10.34 -1.42
CA GLU A 19 1.37 -10.79 -0.34
C GLU A 19 0.03 -10.05 -0.35
N ALA A 20 0.04 -8.74 -0.63
CA ALA A 20 -1.19 -7.95 -0.73
C ALA A 20 -2.07 -8.39 -1.93
N ILE A 21 -1.44 -8.73 -3.06
CA ILE A 21 -2.14 -9.28 -4.22
C ILE A 21 -2.73 -10.66 -3.88
N LEU A 22 -1.94 -11.54 -3.26
CA LEU A 22 -2.40 -12.88 -2.87
C LEU A 22 -3.55 -12.81 -1.86
N PHE A 23 -3.54 -11.84 -0.95
CA PHE A 23 -4.65 -11.59 -0.03
C PHE A 23 -5.96 -11.29 -0.78
N LEU A 24 -5.93 -10.40 -1.78
CA LEU A 24 -7.11 -10.09 -2.58
C LEU A 24 -7.55 -11.28 -3.44
N LEU A 25 -6.61 -11.97 -4.10
CA LEU A 25 -6.91 -13.12 -4.95
C LEU A 25 -7.54 -14.29 -4.18
N ARG A 26 -7.24 -14.44 -2.89
CA ARG A 26 -7.81 -15.47 -2.02
C ARG A 26 -9.16 -15.08 -1.40
N SER A 27 -9.65 -13.86 -1.64
CA SER A 27 -10.86 -13.33 -1.01
C SER A 27 -12.07 -13.43 -1.93
N ASP A 28 -12.79 -14.56 -1.86
CA ASP A 28 -13.88 -14.90 -2.80
C ASP A 28 -15.11 -13.96 -2.76
N PHE A 29 -15.28 -13.18 -1.69
CA PHE A 29 -16.44 -12.29 -1.50
C PHE A 29 -16.06 -10.80 -1.41
N VAL A 30 -14.81 -10.45 -1.72
CA VAL A 30 -14.32 -9.07 -1.69
C VAL A 30 -14.22 -8.54 -3.11
N THR A 31 -14.91 -7.43 -3.40
CA THR A 31 -14.86 -6.75 -4.69
C THR A 31 -14.87 -5.23 -4.52
N GLY A 32 -14.36 -4.52 -5.52
CA GLY A 32 -14.31 -3.05 -5.55
C GLY A 32 -13.42 -2.40 -4.49
N GLN A 33 -12.60 -3.17 -3.78
CA GLN A 33 -11.73 -2.64 -2.72
C GLN A 33 -10.39 -2.16 -3.28
N VAL A 34 -9.85 -1.13 -2.61
CA VAL A 34 -8.51 -0.60 -2.83
C VAL A 34 -7.75 -0.74 -1.52
N ILE A 35 -6.56 -1.34 -1.58
CA ILE A 35 -5.63 -1.42 -0.45
C ILE A 35 -4.35 -0.67 -0.80
N PHE A 36 -3.87 0.17 0.12
CA PHE A 36 -2.63 0.92 -0.06
C PHE A 36 -1.45 0.15 0.52
N VAL A 37 -0.49 -0.18 -0.34
CA VAL A 37 0.73 -0.92 0.01
C VAL A 37 1.94 0.01 -0.15
N ASP A 38 1.93 1.13 0.57
CA ASP A 38 2.87 2.24 0.36
C ASP A 38 3.58 2.69 1.65
N GLY A 39 3.55 1.85 2.68
CA GLY A 39 4.12 2.17 3.99
C GLY A 39 3.47 3.38 4.68
N GLY A 40 2.23 3.71 4.32
CA GLY A 40 1.43 4.80 4.86
C GLY A 40 1.57 6.12 4.10
N PHE A 41 2.22 6.12 2.93
CA PHE A 41 2.45 7.36 2.17
C PHE A 41 1.13 8.07 1.82
N HIS A 42 0.08 7.34 1.48
CA HIS A 42 -1.27 7.88 1.22
C HIS A 42 -1.87 8.70 2.36
N MET A 43 -1.41 8.49 3.61
CA MET A 43 -1.94 9.19 4.78
C MET A 43 -1.45 10.64 4.89
N LYS A 44 -0.47 11.04 4.07
CA LYS A 44 0.13 12.39 4.14
C LYS A 44 -0.74 13.50 3.55
N GLY A 45 -1.99 13.23 3.22
CA GLY A 45 -2.98 14.24 2.82
C GLY A 45 -2.81 14.78 1.40
N THR A 46 -1.80 14.32 0.67
CA THR A 46 -1.72 14.51 -0.78
C THR A 46 -2.55 13.39 -1.40
N VAL A 47 -3.86 13.61 -1.55
CA VAL A 47 -4.68 12.74 -2.39
C VAL A 47 -4.01 12.73 -3.76
N TYR A 48 -3.84 11.55 -4.36
CA TYR A 48 -3.36 11.44 -5.74
C TYR A 48 -4.41 12.09 -6.65
N GLY A 49 -4.34 13.42 -6.82
CA GLY A 49 -5.14 14.20 -7.76
C GLY A 49 -6.62 14.37 -7.46
N LEU A 50 -6.98 14.84 -6.24
CA LEU A 50 -8.18 15.65 -6.02
C LEU A 50 -7.81 16.94 -5.28
#